data_AF-A0A2N3F216-F1
#
_entry.id   AF-A0A2N3F216-F1
#
_cell.length_a   1.000
_cell.length_b   1.000
_cell.length_c   1.000
_cell.angle_alpha   90.00
_cell.angle_beta   90.00
_cell.angle_gamma   90.00
#
_symmetry.space_group_name_H-M   'P 1'
#
loop_
_entity.id
_entity.type
_entity.pdbx_description
1 polymer ?
#
loop_
_entity_poly.entity_id
_entity_poly.type
_entity_poly.pdbx_seq_one_letter_code
_entity_poly.pdbx_strand_id
1 'polypeptide(L)'
;MPTFVPALSQSEAEARLSAIAGGTVEKSRGPKRTLRMFANDLGVNVPISATNGRLGGAVADALSVRWPDDAYTDSDQVTLAGLNALLEGAMRYYATHTPPTSNALPAQFATRDWSWFRPSRSKIEAVNRIADLTNSGPEFLGPGGKERKSVFENLVSRGGINISRSLTKTDLGAALAAEFDVVWTPTCGSTGETITLEGLNVVLAGAERRWHSRGIVPQTDPIAEAKMLLNILRSEFSDGPWDGRAAVEEMRDDGCSQWRQMEWPGFYYEYRGLRALYNGMERRTWSHPAQKYGVTVFDYAHHYVWDMKAHTESVRAEVSGETVRGRSTAPLNDHHSTDLCAADTGVGLLVLNGEALVDETKAFDLWHRAVTKDGRARVDQRIAAATFSRARKKAFTPLTISAYRWNDMNDVLAARSAGALAFMYQGRQASGAARPAKYALKPNRADDWLVAEASLVDS
;
A
#
# COMPACT_ATOMS: atom_id res chain seq x y z
N MET A 1 -6.53 7.11 19.56
CA MET A 1 -7.39 7.65 18.50
C MET A 1 -6.55 8.66 17.73
N PRO A 2 -6.42 8.57 16.40
CA PRO A 2 -5.72 9.60 15.65
C PRO A 2 -6.38 10.96 15.89
N THR A 3 -5.57 12.01 16.06
CA THR A 3 -6.05 13.37 16.29
C THR A 3 -6.85 13.83 15.07
N PHE A 4 -8.11 14.21 15.26
CA PHE A 4 -8.94 14.75 14.17
C PHE A 4 -8.41 16.12 13.74
N VAL A 5 -8.12 16.28 12.45
CA VAL A 5 -7.72 17.56 11.86
C VAL A 5 -8.90 18.10 11.06
N PRO A 6 -9.54 19.21 11.49
CA PRO A 6 -10.67 19.79 10.78
C PRO A 6 -10.24 20.29 9.39
N ALA A 7 -11.14 20.18 8.41
CA ALA A 7 -10.95 20.80 7.11
C ALA A 7 -11.06 22.33 7.23
N LEU A 8 -10.26 23.04 6.44
CA LEU A 8 -10.19 24.51 6.42
C LEU A 8 -11.20 25.12 5.45
N SER A 9 -11.83 24.32 4.60
CA SER A 9 -12.85 24.75 3.63
C SER A 9 -13.93 23.70 3.40
N GLN A 10 -15.10 24.12 2.90
CA GLN A 10 -16.19 23.19 2.56
C GLN A 10 -15.78 22.19 1.47
N SER A 11 -15.08 22.66 0.44
CA SER A 11 -14.58 21.81 -0.65
C SER A 11 -13.62 20.74 -0.16
N GLU A 12 -12.75 21.08 0.80
CA GLU A 12 -11.85 20.12 1.44
C GLU A 12 -12.61 19.11 2.30
N ALA A 13 -13.58 19.57 3.09
CA ALA A 13 -14.42 18.69 3.91
C ALA A 13 -15.22 17.70 3.04
N GLU A 14 -15.79 18.17 1.93
CA GLU A 14 -16.50 17.36 0.95
C GLU A 14 -15.60 16.34 0.27
N ALA A 15 -14.37 16.72 -0.11
CA ALA A 15 -13.41 15.82 -0.70
C ALA A 15 -13.01 14.71 0.27
N ARG A 16 -12.76 15.05 1.55
CA ARG A 16 -12.43 14.07 2.60
C ARG A 16 -13.60 13.13 2.91
N LEU A 17 -14.82 13.64 3.02
CA LEU A 17 -16.02 12.81 3.20
C LEU A 17 -16.26 11.88 2.00
N SER A 18 -16.04 12.37 0.79
CA SER A 18 -16.18 11.57 -0.44
C SER A 18 -15.13 10.45 -0.49
N ALA A 19 -13.89 10.74 -0.08
CA ALA A 19 -12.82 9.74 0.01
C ALA A 19 -13.15 8.65 1.03
N ILE A 20 -13.72 9.00 2.19
CA ILE A 20 -14.15 8.03 3.21
C ILE A 20 -15.27 7.13 2.68
N ALA A 21 -16.23 7.66 1.92
CA ALA A 21 -17.32 6.91 1.31
C ALA A 21 -16.97 6.23 -0.03
N GLY A 22 -15.67 6.11 -0.38
CA GLY A 22 -15.22 5.41 -1.59
C GLY A 22 -15.56 6.10 -2.93
N GLY A 23 -15.84 7.40 -2.90
CA GLY A 23 -16.07 8.23 -4.09
C GLY A 23 -14.80 8.81 -4.70
N THR A 24 -14.78 9.04 -6.02
CA THR A 24 -13.69 9.76 -6.68
C THR A 24 -13.75 11.26 -6.40
N VAL A 25 -12.58 11.89 -6.18
CA VAL A 25 -12.42 13.34 -6.02
C VAL A 25 -12.46 14.03 -7.40
N GLU A 26 -13.62 14.05 -8.04
CA GLU A 26 -13.89 15.06 -9.08
C GLU A 26 -14.52 16.29 -8.44
N LYS A 27 -14.19 17.49 -8.96
CA LYS A 27 -14.72 18.80 -8.55
C LYS A 27 -16.18 18.67 -8.09
N SER A 28 -16.39 18.70 -6.77
CA SER A 28 -17.70 18.42 -6.17
C SER A 28 -18.71 19.44 -6.70
N ARG A 29 -19.82 18.95 -7.23
CA ARG A 29 -21.00 19.77 -7.56
C ARG A 29 -21.85 20.03 -6.31
N GLY A 30 -21.19 20.37 -5.19
CA GLY A 30 -21.79 20.73 -3.91
C GLY A 30 -22.11 19.57 -2.94
N PRO A 31 -22.44 19.92 -1.68
CA PRO A 31 -22.47 18.99 -0.53
C PRO A 31 -23.57 17.92 -0.63
N LYS A 32 -24.64 18.20 -1.40
CA LYS A 32 -25.79 17.30 -1.56
C LYS A 32 -25.42 15.91 -2.05
N ARG A 33 -24.50 15.82 -3.03
CA ARG A 33 -24.12 14.56 -3.66
C ARG A 33 -23.28 13.72 -2.70
N THR A 34 -22.31 14.34 -2.03
CA THR A 34 -21.46 13.71 -1.03
C THR A 34 -22.29 13.15 0.12
N LEU A 35 -23.23 13.94 0.66
CA LEU A 35 -24.11 13.49 1.75
C LEU A 35 -25.00 12.31 1.35
N ARG A 36 -25.49 12.24 0.10
CA ARG A 36 -26.27 11.09 -0.39
C ARG A 36 -25.43 9.83 -0.55
N MET A 37 -24.20 9.96 -1.06
CA MET A 37 -23.29 8.82 -1.14
C MET A 37 -23.02 8.26 0.25
N PHE A 38 -22.78 9.14 1.21
CA PHE A 38 -22.53 8.79 2.59
C PHE A 38 -23.76 8.16 3.27
N ALA A 39 -24.96 8.73 3.07
CA ALA A 39 -26.21 8.16 3.55
C ALA A 39 -26.45 6.74 3.01
N ASN A 40 -26.18 6.51 1.71
CA ASN A 40 -26.31 5.19 1.11
C ASN A 40 -25.31 4.19 1.69
N ASP A 41 -24.06 4.59 1.93
CA ASP A 41 -23.03 3.73 2.52
C ASP A 41 -23.39 3.31 3.97
N LEU A 42 -23.97 4.23 4.73
CA LEU A 42 -24.51 3.96 6.07
C LEU A 42 -25.86 3.22 6.07
N GLY A 43 -26.44 2.91 4.91
CA GLY A 43 -27.75 2.26 4.80
C GLY A 43 -28.94 3.15 5.21
N VAL A 44 -28.75 4.47 5.23
CA VAL A 44 -29.78 5.45 5.62
C VAL A 44 -30.66 5.79 4.43
N ASN A 45 -31.95 5.43 4.49
CA ASN A 45 -32.90 5.72 3.44
C ASN A 45 -33.46 7.15 3.57
N VAL A 46 -32.97 8.07 2.74
CA VAL A 46 -33.43 9.46 2.70
C VAL A 46 -34.09 9.78 1.36
N PRO A 47 -35.26 10.43 1.31
CA PRO A 47 -35.92 10.79 0.06
C PRO A 47 -35.03 11.58 -0.92
N ILE A 48 -35.19 11.31 -2.22
CA ILE A 48 -34.47 12.02 -3.30
C ILE A 48 -34.75 13.53 -3.26
N SER A 49 -35.89 13.96 -2.74
CA SER A 49 -36.27 15.37 -2.57
C SER A 49 -35.64 16.06 -1.36
N ALA A 50 -34.96 15.35 -0.45
CA ALA A 50 -34.43 15.95 0.78
C ALA A 50 -33.43 17.09 0.53
N THR A 51 -33.51 18.12 1.38
CA THR A 51 -32.59 19.27 1.44
C THR A 51 -31.23 18.85 2.01
N ASN A 52 -30.21 19.70 1.88
CA ASN A 52 -28.85 19.35 2.33
C ASN A 52 -28.79 19.29 3.85
N GLY A 53 -29.47 20.20 4.56
CA GLY A 53 -29.62 20.15 6.01
C GLY A 53 -30.27 18.85 6.50
N ARG A 54 -31.39 18.43 5.88
CA ARG A 54 -32.05 17.15 6.24
C ARG A 54 -31.19 15.92 5.94
N LEU A 55 -30.44 15.93 4.83
CA LEU A 55 -29.47 14.87 4.53
C LEU A 55 -28.33 14.86 5.55
N GLY A 56 -27.81 16.03 5.93
CA GLY A 56 -26.78 16.18 6.94
C GLY A 56 -27.20 15.65 8.30
N GLY A 57 -28.40 16.02 8.77
CA GLY A 57 -28.96 15.51 10.03
C GLY A 57 -29.16 13.99 10.02
N ALA A 58 -29.71 13.43 8.94
CA ALA A 58 -29.90 11.97 8.84
C ALA A 58 -28.57 11.18 8.85
N VAL A 59 -27.53 11.73 8.22
CA VAL A 59 -26.18 11.16 8.28
C VAL A 59 -25.57 11.33 9.67
N ALA A 60 -25.76 12.48 10.31
CA ALA A 60 -25.29 12.73 11.67
C ALA A 60 -25.90 11.75 12.69
N ASP A 61 -27.20 11.49 12.60
CA ASP A 61 -27.91 10.53 13.44
C ASP A 61 -27.31 9.13 13.29
N ALA A 62 -27.07 8.69 12.05
CA ALA A 62 -26.46 7.38 11.78
C ALA A 62 -25.01 7.27 12.28
N LEU A 63 -24.28 8.39 12.30
CA LEU A 63 -22.93 8.48 12.86
C LEU A 63 -22.89 8.73 14.38
N SER A 64 -24.05 8.84 15.04
CA SER A 64 -24.15 9.26 16.44
C SER A 64 -23.48 10.61 16.73
N VAL A 65 -23.52 11.53 15.77
CA VAL A 65 -23.04 12.91 15.89
C VAL A 65 -24.19 13.81 16.33
N ARG A 66 -23.99 14.57 17.42
CA ARG A 66 -24.98 15.57 17.86
C ARG A 66 -25.12 16.65 16.79
N TRP A 67 -26.33 16.90 16.31
CA TRP A 67 -26.61 17.84 15.21
C TRP A 67 -27.46 19.06 15.63
N PRO A 68 -26.86 20.13 16.17
CA PRO A 68 -27.54 21.41 16.37
C PRO A 68 -27.78 22.12 15.03
N ASP A 69 -29.05 22.20 14.61
CA ASP A 69 -29.46 22.76 13.32
C ASP A 69 -28.97 24.20 13.09
N ASP A 70 -28.93 25.02 14.15
CA ASP A 70 -28.52 26.43 14.14
C ASP A 70 -27.01 26.65 13.98
N ALA A 71 -26.19 25.64 14.26
CA ALA A 71 -24.73 25.71 14.07
C ALA A 71 -24.26 24.98 12.80
N TYR A 72 -24.97 23.92 12.39
CA TYR A 72 -24.53 23.02 11.32
C TYR A 72 -25.32 23.16 10.02
N THR A 73 -26.41 23.92 10.03
CA THR A 73 -27.20 24.24 8.85
C THR A 73 -27.43 25.75 8.73
N ASP A 74 -27.19 26.32 7.55
CA ASP A 74 -27.61 27.67 7.20
C ASP A 74 -28.43 27.61 5.91
N SER A 75 -29.67 28.11 5.95
CA SER A 75 -30.54 28.19 4.78
C SER A 75 -30.65 26.85 4.02
N ASP A 76 -30.85 25.75 4.79
CA ASP A 76 -30.92 24.37 4.31
C ASP A 76 -29.62 23.80 3.68
N GLN A 77 -28.50 24.52 3.80
CA GLN A 77 -27.15 24.08 3.43
C GLN A 77 -26.35 23.65 4.66
N VAL A 78 -25.54 22.60 4.54
CA VAL A 78 -24.65 22.18 5.63
C VAL A 78 -23.45 23.14 5.69
N THR A 79 -23.19 23.70 6.87
CA THR A 79 -22.06 24.61 7.09
C THR A 79 -20.74 23.84 7.12
N LEU A 80 -19.60 24.55 7.07
CA LEU A 80 -18.29 23.90 7.26
C LEU A 80 -18.18 23.21 8.63
N ALA A 81 -18.75 23.82 9.68
CA ALA A 81 -18.81 23.23 11.00
C ALA A 81 -19.61 21.91 11.00
N GLY A 82 -20.73 21.88 10.29
CA GLY A 82 -21.52 20.65 10.10
C GLY A 82 -20.75 19.59 9.33
N LEU A 83 -20.09 19.93 8.23
CA LEU A 83 -19.29 18.98 7.45
C LEU A 83 -18.11 18.41 8.25
N ASN A 84 -17.43 19.24 9.06
CA ASN A 84 -16.36 18.77 9.94
C ASN A 84 -16.87 17.86 11.05
N ALA A 85 -18.07 18.12 11.60
CA ALA A 85 -18.70 17.23 12.58
C ALA A 85 -19.05 15.87 11.98
N LEU A 86 -19.57 15.83 10.74
CA LEU A 86 -19.80 14.59 10.01
C LEU A 86 -18.48 13.86 9.70
N LEU A 87 -17.44 14.58 9.31
CA LEU A 87 -16.13 14.01 8.99
C LEU A 87 -15.49 13.34 10.23
N GLU A 88 -15.55 14.01 11.38
CA GLU A 88 -15.06 13.45 12.64
C GLU A 88 -15.89 12.23 13.06
N GLY A 89 -17.23 12.32 12.94
CA GLY A 89 -18.14 11.20 13.21
C GLY A 89 -17.86 9.99 12.32
N ALA A 90 -17.66 10.23 11.02
CA ALA A 90 -17.29 9.23 10.04
C ALA A 90 -15.98 8.52 10.41
N MET A 91 -14.94 9.28 10.73
CA MET A 91 -13.65 8.71 11.15
C MET A 91 -13.79 7.83 12.40
N ARG A 92 -14.59 8.25 13.39
CA ARG A 92 -14.85 7.45 14.61
C ARG A 92 -15.68 6.20 14.31
N TYR A 93 -16.68 6.33 13.45
CA TYR A 93 -17.54 5.23 13.01
C TYR A 93 -16.72 4.15 12.32
N TYR A 94 -15.95 4.48 11.28
CA TYR A 94 -15.14 3.48 10.55
C TYR A 94 -13.89 3.00 11.30
N ALA A 95 -13.41 3.72 12.31
CA ALA A 95 -12.36 3.23 13.20
C ALA A 95 -12.85 2.06 14.10
N THR A 96 -14.15 1.96 14.32
CA THR A 96 -14.76 0.98 15.24
C THR A 96 -15.74 0.03 14.56
N HIS A 97 -16.20 0.36 13.36
CA HIS A 97 -17.10 -0.42 12.54
C HIS A 97 -16.41 -0.73 11.21
N THR A 98 -16.27 -2.02 10.89
CA THR A 98 -16.06 -2.40 9.49
C THR A 98 -17.33 -2.00 8.74
N PRO A 99 -17.24 -1.23 7.63
CA PRO A 99 -18.42 -0.89 6.83
C PRO A 99 -19.20 -2.18 6.56
N PRO A 100 -20.54 -2.18 6.66
CA PRO A 100 -21.31 -3.32 6.21
C PRO A 100 -20.91 -3.62 4.77
N THR A 101 -20.25 -4.75 4.58
CA THR A 101 -19.90 -5.28 3.28
C THR A 101 -21.20 -5.62 2.58
N SER A 102 -21.72 -4.70 1.76
CA SER A 102 -22.78 -5.03 0.79
C SER A 102 -22.24 -5.76 -0.44
N ASN A 103 -21.08 -6.40 -0.32
CA ASN A 103 -20.50 -7.26 -1.35
C ASN A 103 -20.43 -8.69 -0.83
N ALA A 104 -21.58 -9.35 -0.76
CA ALA A 104 -21.56 -10.80 -0.88
C ALA A 104 -20.92 -11.12 -2.24
N LEU A 105 -19.87 -11.95 -2.25
CA LEU A 105 -19.38 -12.56 -3.48
C LEU A 105 -20.59 -13.15 -4.21
N PRO A 106 -20.78 -12.88 -5.52
CA PRO A 106 -21.69 -13.68 -6.32
C PRO A 106 -21.42 -15.15 -6.02
N ALA A 107 -22.45 -15.93 -5.67
CA ALA A 107 -22.28 -17.25 -5.05
C ALA A 107 -21.33 -18.18 -5.84
N GLN A 108 -21.22 -17.97 -7.15
CA GLN A 108 -20.28 -18.66 -8.03
C GLN A 108 -18.78 -18.48 -7.68
N PHE A 109 -18.39 -17.41 -6.99
CA PHE A 109 -16.99 -17.13 -6.61
C PHE A 109 -16.64 -17.57 -5.18
N ALA A 110 -17.56 -18.22 -4.47
CA ALA A 110 -17.31 -18.76 -3.14
C ALA A 110 -16.58 -20.12 -3.15
N THR A 111 -16.29 -20.69 -4.32
CA THR A 111 -15.61 -21.99 -4.47
C THR A 111 -14.08 -21.84 -4.40
N ARG A 112 -13.37 -22.96 -4.16
CA ARG A 112 -11.89 -22.97 -4.11
C ARG A 112 -11.24 -22.50 -5.42
N ASP A 113 -11.88 -22.74 -6.56
CA ASP A 113 -11.32 -22.39 -7.89
C ASP A 113 -11.24 -20.86 -8.12
N TRP A 114 -11.93 -20.08 -7.29
CA TRP A 114 -11.94 -18.62 -7.33
C TRP A 114 -11.30 -17.98 -6.10
N SER A 115 -10.61 -18.75 -5.24
CA SER A 115 -10.01 -18.21 -4.01
C SER A 115 -8.94 -17.13 -4.25
N TRP A 116 -8.35 -17.13 -5.45
CA TRP A 116 -7.39 -16.14 -5.93
C TRP A 116 -8.06 -14.84 -6.38
N PHE A 117 -9.30 -14.89 -6.87
CA PHE A 117 -9.98 -13.71 -7.39
C PHE A 117 -10.38 -12.78 -6.24
N ARG A 118 -10.06 -11.50 -6.38
CA ARG A 118 -10.49 -10.45 -5.46
C ARG A 118 -11.51 -9.57 -6.17
N PRO A 119 -12.78 -9.55 -5.75
CA PRO A 119 -13.78 -8.70 -6.39
C PRO A 119 -13.46 -7.24 -6.14
N SER A 120 -13.72 -6.41 -7.16
CA SER A 120 -13.61 -4.96 -7.03
C SER A 120 -14.66 -4.44 -6.05
N ARG A 121 -14.26 -3.49 -5.22
CA ARG A 121 -15.10 -2.86 -4.18
C ARG A 121 -15.97 -1.75 -4.75
N SER A 122 -15.62 -1.21 -5.92
CA SER A 122 -16.37 -0.17 -6.61
C SER A 122 -16.42 -0.39 -8.12
N LYS A 123 -17.37 0.26 -8.79
CA LYS A 123 -17.50 0.19 -10.27
C LYS A 123 -16.29 0.78 -10.98
N ILE A 124 -15.73 1.88 -10.46
CA ILE A 124 -14.56 2.51 -11.06
C ILE A 124 -13.33 1.61 -10.95
N GLU A 125 -13.15 0.94 -9.82
CA GLU A 125 -12.10 -0.06 -9.64
C GLU A 125 -12.26 -1.21 -10.65
N ALA A 126 -13.47 -1.74 -10.82
CA ALA A 126 -13.71 -2.81 -11.78
C ALA A 126 -13.44 -2.38 -13.23
N VAL A 127 -13.87 -1.17 -13.60
CA VAL A 127 -13.65 -0.60 -14.94
C VAL A 127 -12.16 -0.37 -15.22
N ASN A 128 -11.41 0.17 -14.24
CA ASN A 128 -9.98 0.39 -14.39
C ASN A 128 -9.22 -0.93 -14.52
N ARG A 129 -9.56 -1.95 -13.72
CA ARG A 129 -8.96 -3.28 -13.85
C ARG A 129 -9.21 -3.91 -15.22
N ILE A 130 -10.42 -3.74 -15.77
CA ILE A 130 -10.71 -4.16 -17.15
C ILE A 130 -9.88 -3.36 -18.17
N ALA A 131 -9.74 -2.04 -17.96
CA ALA A 131 -8.96 -1.18 -18.84
C ALA A 131 -7.47 -1.58 -18.86
N ASP A 132 -6.92 -1.95 -17.71
CA ASP A 132 -5.54 -2.45 -17.58
C ASP A 132 -5.34 -3.77 -18.34
N LEU A 133 -6.28 -4.72 -18.23
CA LEU A 133 -6.25 -5.97 -19.00
C LEU A 133 -6.26 -5.74 -20.51
N THR A 134 -6.87 -4.64 -20.96
CA THR A 134 -7.02 -4.33 -22.39
C THR A 134 -5.98 -3.35 -22.92
N ASN A 135 -5.12 -2.80 -22.05
CA ASN A 135 -4.18 -1.73 -22.34
C ASN A 135 -4.84 -0.51 -23.00
N SER A 136 -6.07 -0.16 -22.57
CA SER A 136 -6.84 0.96 -23.12
C SER A 136 -6.59 2.30 -22.41
N GLY A 137 -5.78 2.29 -21.33
CA GLY A 137 -5.55 3.44 -20.45
C GLY A 137 -6.72 3.67 -19.47
N PRO A 138 -6.58 4.58 -18.48
CA PRO A 138 -7.59 4.81 -17.45
C PRO A 138 -8.96 5.20 -18.03
N GLU A 139 -10.01 4.50 -17.61
CA GLU A 139 -11.38 4.72 -18.09
C GLU A 139 -12.20 5.48 -17.04
N PHE A 140 -12.98 6.46 -17.49
CA PHE A 140 -13.84 7.27 -16.60
C PHE A 140 -15.28 6.79 -16.66
N LEU A 141 -15.95 6.71 -15.51
CA LEU A 141 -17.39 6.49 -15.46
C LEU A 141 -18.11 7.65 -16.16
N GLY A 142 -19.05 7.31 -17.03
CA GLY A 142 -19.95 8.25 -17.67
C GLY A 142 -20.98 8.86 -16.71
N PRO A 143 -21.84 9.76 -17.23
CA PRO A 143 -22.85 10.45 -16.44
C PRO A 143 -23.68 9.48 -15.58
N GLY A 144 -23.76 9.78 -14.27
CA GLY A 144 -24.47 8.94 -13.30
C GLY A 144 -23.69 7.75 -12.74
N GLY A 145 -22.36 7.72 -12.88
CA GLY A 145 -21.52 6.63 -12.35
C GLY A 145 -21.65 5.33 -13.16
N LYS A 146 -21.98 5.48 -14.45
CA LYS A 146 -22.21 4.36 -15.36
C LYS A 146 -20.96 4.05 -16.15
N GLU A 147 -20.61 2.78 -16.22
CA GLU A 147 -19.58 2.26 -17.11
C GLU A 147 -19.91 2.53 -18.58
N ARG A 148 -18.88 2.88 -19.35
CA ARG A 148 -18.98 3.07 -20.80
C ARG A 148 -19.03 1.70 -21.49
N LYS A 149 -19.72 1.63 -22.63
CA LYS A 149 -19.74 0.41 -23.46
C LYS A 149 -18.34 0.05 -23.99
N SER A 150 -17.47 1.05 -24.18
CA SER A 150 -16.07 0.89 -24.60
C SER A 150 -15.29 -0.11 -23.75
N VAL A 151 -15.55 -0.15 -22.45
CA VAL A 151 -14.92 -1.08 -21.50
C VAL A 151 -15.08 -2.54 -21.96
N PHE A 152 -16.26 -2.91 -22.46
CA PHE A 152 -16.54 -4.26 -22.97
C PHE A 152 -16.07 -4.45 -24.41
N GLU A 153 -16.14 -3.41 -25.24
CA GLU A 153 -15.63 -3.47 -26.62
C GLU A 153 -14.10 -3.63 -26.66
N ASN A 154 -13.39 -3.08 -25.69
CA ASN A 154 -11.95 -3.25 -25.50
C ASN A 154 -11.62 -4.70 -25.14
N LEU A 155 -12.42 -5.35 -24.28
CA LEU A 155 -12.29 -6.77 -23.95
C LEU A 155 -12.44 -7.65 -25.21
N VAL A 156 -13.47 -7.38 -26.02
CA VAL A 156 -13.69 -8.10 -27.29
C VAL A 156 -12.50 -7.92 -28.23
N SER A 157 -12.02 -6.67 -28.38
CA SER A 157 -10.89 -6.32 -29.25
C SER A 157 -9.59 -7.01 -28.84
N ARG A 158 -9.22 -6.88 -27.56
CA ARG A 158 -7.97 -7.44 -27.02
C ARG A 158 -8.00 -8.96 -26.97
N GLY A 159 -9.16 -9.54 -26.68
CA GLY A 159 -9.31 -10.98 -26.49
C GLY A 159 -9.36 -11.78 -27.78
N GLY A 160 -9.39 -11.12 -28.95
CA GLY A 160 -9.65 -11.75 -30.24
C GLY A 160 -10.99 -12.49 -30.23
N ILE A 161 -11.97 -11.98 -29.50
CA ILE A 161 -13.25 -12.65 -29.25
C ILE A 161 -14.21 -12.32 -30.39
N ASN A 162 -14.85 -13.34 -30.95
CA ASN A 162 -15.81 -13.15 -32.05
C ASN A 162 -17.22 -12.87 -31.52
N ILE A 163 -17.39 -11.71 -30.86
CA ILE A 163 -18.69 -11.21 -30.40
C ILE A 163 -19.04 -9.93 -31.17
N SER A 164 -20.29 -9.81 -31.61
CA SER A 164 -20.76 -8.60 -32.29
C SER A 164 -20.78 -7.40 -31.35
N ARG A 165 -20.13 -6.30 -31.77
CA ARG A 165 -20.14 -5.02 -31.04
C ARG A 165 -21.45 -4.25 -31.20
N SER A 166 -22.35 -4.68 -32.09
CA SER A 166 -23.68 -4.08 -32.24
C SER A 166 -24.63 -4.43 -31.10
N LEU A 167 -24.28 -5.39 -30.24
CA LEU A 167 -25.07 -5.77 -29.07
C LEU A 167 -25.30 -4.59 -28.12
N THR A 168 -26.37 -4.67 -27.34
CA THR A 168 -26.58 -3.75 -26.21
C THR A 168 -25.47 -3.93 -25.17
N LYS A 169 -25.30 -3.00 -24.23
CA LYS A 169 -24.21 -3.11 -23.25
C LYS A 169 -24.46 -4.30 -22.31
N THR A 170 -25.71 -4.53 -21.93
CA THR A 170 -26.12 -5.67 -21.11
C THR A 170 -25.90 -6.98 -21.86
N ASP A 171 -26.31 -7.07 -23.12
CA ASP A 171 -26.12 -8.28 -23.93
C ASP A 171 -24.65 -8.55 -24.25
N LEU A 172 -23.86 -7.49 -24.45
CA LEU A 172 -22.41 -7.59 -24.65
C LEU A 172 -21.72 -8.12 -23.38
N GLY A 173 -22.13 -7.68 -22.20
CA GLY A 173 -21.65 -8.20 -20.91
C GLY A 173 -22.00 -9.68 -20.73
N ALA A 174 -23.23 -10.08 -21.04
CA ALA A 174 -23.67 -11.48 -20.99
C ALA A 174 -22.92 -12.38 -21.98
N ALA A 175 -22.71 -11.90 -23.21
CA ALA A 175 -21.96 -12.62 -24.24
C ALA A 175 -20.48 -12.81 -23.84
N LEU A 176 -19.85 -11.79 -23.24
CA LEU A 176 -18.49 -11.89 -22.71
C LEU A 176 -18.41 -12.87 -21.53
N ALA A 177 -19.38 -12.84 -20.61
CA ALA A 177 -19.45 -13.79 -19.51
C ALA A 177 -19.53 -15.24 -20.00
N ALA A 178 -20.36 -15.51 -21.02
CA ALA A 178 -20.45 -16.82 -21.66
C ALA A 178 -19.11 -17.23 -22.31
N GLU A 179 -18.45 -16.33 -23.04
CA GLU A 179 -17.13 -16.58 -23.64
C GLU A 179 -16.02 -16.84 -22.60
N PHE A 180 -16.17 -16.25 -21.41
CA PHE A 180 -15.23 -16.40 -20.30
C PHE A 180 -15.59 -17.56 -19.35
N ASP A 181 -16.64 -18.31 -19.64
CA ASP A 181 -17.11 -19.45 -18.84
C ASP A 181 -17.46 -19.05 -17.39
N VAL A 182 -18.10 -17.88 -17.23
CA VAL A 182 -18.62 -17.36 -15.94
C VAL A 182 -20.13 -17.12 -16.05
N VAL A 183 -20.86 -17.27 -14.93
CA VAL A 183 -22.32 -17.17 -14.93
C VAL A 183 -22.76 -15.72 -14.88
N TRP A 184 -23.48 -15.28 -15.91
CA TRP A 184 -24.19 -14.01 -15.92
C TRP A 184 -25.62 -14.19 -15.39
N THR A 185 -25.99 -13.43 -14.37
CA THR A 185 -27.31 -13.49 -13.72
C THR A 185 -28.14 -12.24 -14.04
N PRO A 186 -29.46 -12.26 -13.79
CA PRO A 186 -30.29 -11.06 -13.93
C PRO A 186 -29.85 -9.87 -13.07
N THR A 187 -29.12 -10.11 -11.96
CA THR A 187 -28.58 -9.06 -11.08
C THR A 187 -27.31 -8.41 -11.63
N CYS A 188 -26.68 -8.97 -12.67
CA CYS A 188 -25.54 -8.36 -13.35
C CYS A 188 -25.91 -7.11 -14.17
N GLY A 189 -27.18 -7.01 -14.59
CA GLY A 189 -27.72 -5.84 -15.30
C GLY A 189 -28.72 -5.06 -14.43
N SER A 190 -28.94 -3.80 -14.79
CA SER A 190 -29.96 -2.92 -14.22
C SER A 190 -30.77 -2.29 -15.36
N THR A 191 -32.00 -1.86 -15.04
CA THR A 191 -32.85 -1.10 -15.96
C THR A 191 -32.11 0.10 -16.56
N GLY A 192 -32.20 0.27 -17.88
CA GLY A 192 -31.56 1.37 -18.60
C GLY A 192 -30.09 1.13 -18.96
N GLU A 193 -29.74 -0.09 -19.39
CA GLU A 193 -28.43 -0.46 -19.92
C GLU A 193 -27.29 -0.06 -18.98
N THR A 194 -27.37 -0.47 -17.71
CA THR A 194 -26.31 -0.23 -16.73
C THR A 194 -25.92 -1.56 -16.12
N ILE A 195 -24.63 -1.86 -16.11
CA ILE A 195 -24.07 -3.07 -15.52
C ILE A 195 -23.85 -2.80 -14.03
N THR A 196 -24.26 -3.72 -13.17
CA THR A 196 -24.04 -3.59 -11.73
C THR A 196 -22.57 -3.85 -11.37
N LEU A 197 -22.15 -3.54 -10.14
CA LEU A 197 -20.81 -3.91 -9.68
C LEU A 197 -20.63 -5.44 -9.73
N GLU A 198 -21.67 -6.19 -9.39
CA GLU A 198 -21.71 -7.64 -9.54
C GLU A 198 -21.43 -8.04 -11.00
N GLY A 199 -22.15 -7.49 -11.98
CA GLY A 199 -21.93 -7.81 -13.39
C GLY A 199 -20.52 -7.45 -13.90
N LEU A 200 -19.96 -6.33 -13.43
CA LEU A 200 -18.58 -5.95 -13.73
C LEU A 200 -17.57 -6.93 -13.13
N ASN A 201 -17.77 -7.35 -11.87
CA ASN A 201 -16.92 -8.35 -11.23
C ASN A 201 -17.04 -9.73 -11.89
N VAL A 202 -18.21 -10.11 -12.41
CA VAL A 202 -18.38 -11.34 -13.20
C VAL A 202 -17.51 -11.32 -14.44
N VAL A 203 -17.64 -10.26 -15.25
CA VAL A 203 -16.87 -10.13 -16.50
C VAL A 203 -15.37 -10.01 -16.20
N LEU A 204 -14.99 -9.26 -15.17
CA LEU A 204 -13.61 -9.10 -14.73
C LEU A 204 -12.98 -10.43 -14.28
N ALA A 205 -13.67 -11.22 -13.45
CA ALA A 205 -13.17 -12.53 -13.00
C ALA A 205 -12.92 -13.46 -14.19
N GLY A 206 -13.87 -13.52 -15.13
CA GLY A 206 -13.77 -14.34 -16.32
C GLY A 206 -12.63 -13.87 -17.25
N ALA A 207 -12.51 -12.56 -17.44
CA ALA A 207 -11.44 -11.91 -18.18
C ALA A 207 -10.07 -12.25 -17.59
N GLU A 208 -9.86 -11.97 -16.29
CA GLU A 208 -8.61 -12.27 -15.59
C GLU A 208 -8.27 -13.77 -15.73
N ARG A 209 -9.22 -14.68 -15.47
CA ARG A 209 -9.00 -16.13 -15.57
C ARG A 209 -8.57 -16.56 -16.98
N ARG A 210 -9.26 -16.07 -18.02
CA ARG A 210 -8.96 -16.43 -19.42
C ARG A 210 -7.60 -15.90 -19.87
N TRP A 211 -7.23 -14.72 -19.39
CA TRP A 211 -5.95 -14.12 -19.75
C TRP A 211 -4.79 -14.65 -18.91
N HIS A 212 -5.04 -15.06 -17.66
CA HIS A 212 -4.13 -15.89 -16.87
C HIS A 212 -3.85 -17.23 -17.57
N SER A 213 -4.88 -17.94 -18.06
CA SER A 213 -4.71 -19.26 -18.70
C SER A 213 -4.09 -19.21 -20.11
N ARG A 214 -4.15 -18.05 -20.78
CA ARG A 214 -3.51 -17.81 -22.10
C ARG A 214 -2.13 -17.13 -22.02
N GLY A 215 -1.62 -16.85 -20.82
CA GLY A 215 -0.34 -16.14 -20.63
C GLY A 215 -0.36 -14.66 -21.07
N ILE A 216 -1.55 -14.04 -21.18
CA ILE A 216 -1.73 -12.62 -21.51
C ILE A 216 -2.25 -11.90 -20.25
N VAL A 217 -1.60 -12.10 -19.11
CA VAL A 217 -1.56 -11.02 -18.12
C VAL A 217 -0.73 -9.91 -18.78
N PRO A 218 -0.99 -8.60 -18.60
CA PRO A 218 0.15 -7.71 -18.55
C PRO A 218 0.97 -8.20 -17.35
N GLN A 219 1.85 -9.19 -17.55
CA GLN A 219 2.97 -9.35 -16.65
C GLN A 219 3.66 -8.01 -16.75
N THR A 220 3.46 -7.17 -15.73
CA THR A 220 4.44 -6.15 -15.47
C THR A 220 5.70 -6.96 -15.24
N ASP A 221 6.62 -6.93 -16.20
CA ASP A 221 7.93 -7.55 -16.06
C ASP A 221 8.47 -7.17 -14.67
N PRO A 222 8.92 -8.12 -13.82
CA PRO A 222 9.44 -7.80 -12.50
C PRO A 222 10.53 -6.73 -12.55
N ILE A 223 11.27 -6.64 -13.67
CA ILE A 223 12.23 -5.58 -13.94
C ILE A 223 11.53 -4.22 -14.14
N ALA A 224 10.41 -4.18 -14.85
CA ALA A 224 9.63 -2.96 -15.06
C ALA A 224 8.97 -2.46 -13.77
N GLU A 225 8.40 -3.36 -12.96
CA GLU A 225 7.89 -2.99 -11.63
C GLU A 225 9.00 -2.48 -10.72
N ALA A 226 10.15 -3.18 -10.67
CA ALA A 226 11.31 -2.74 -9.92
C ALA A 226 11.74 -1.32 -10.32
N LYS A 227 11.91 -1.05 -11.62
CA LYS A 227 12.28 0.29 -12.13
C LYS A 227 11.28 1.37 -11.72
N MET A 228 9.98 1.06 -11.72
CA MET A 228 8.94 1.99 -11.28
C MET A 228 9.07 2.31 -9.78
N LEU A 229 9.23 1.28 -8.94
CA LEU A 229 9.42 1.44 -7.49
C LEU A 229 10.69 2.26 -7.21
N LEU A 230 11.80 1.93 -7.87
CA LEU A 230 13.06 2.66 -7.72
C LEU A 230 12.93 4.13 -8.13
N ASN A 231 12.16 4.45 -9.18
CA ASN A 231 11.95 5.84 -9.58
C ASN A 231 11.19 6.65 -8.53
N ILE A 232 10.17 6.04 -7.90
CA ILE A 232 9.42 6.67 -6.79
C ILE A 232 10.37 6.90 -5.60
N LEU A 233 11.06 5.85 -5.16
CA LEU A 233 11.96 5.94 -4.02
C LEU A 233 13.14 6.88 -4.27
N ARG A 234 13.67 6.94 -5.49
CA ARG A 234 14.72 7.89 -5.88
C ARG A 234 14.26 9.33 -5.69
N SER A 235 13.04 9.65 -6.11
CA SER A 235 12.49 11.00 -5.93
C SER A 235 12.24 11.36 -4.47
N GLU A 236 11.94 10.36 -3.63
CA GLU A 236 11.75 10.56 -2.19
C GLU A 236 13.07 10.82 -1.46
N PHE A 237 14.13 10.10 -1.82
CA PHE A 237 15.37 10.04 -1.05
C PHE A 237 16.55 10.85 -1.62
N SER A 238 16.28 11.72 -2.60
CA SER A 238 17.28 12.64 -3.15
C SER A 238 17.65 13.80 -2.22
N ASP A 239 17.05 13.85 -1.03
CA ASP A 239 17.20 14.94 -0.04
C ASP A 239 18.32 14.69 1.00
N GLY A 240 19.16 13.66 0.78
CA GLY A 240 20.23 13.30 1.70
C GLY A 240 21.27 14.42 1.92
N PRO A 241 22.11 14.33 2.98
CA PRO A 241 22.20 13.27 3.99
C PRO A 241 21.12 13.36 5.09
N TRP A 242 20.74 12.22 5.67
CA TRP A 242 19.77 12.16 6.78
C TRP A 242 20.43 12.34 8.15
N ASP A 243 19.92 13.29 8.93
CA ASP A 243 20.29 13.44 10.34
C ASP A 243 19.52 12.45 11.21
N GLY A 244 20.24 11.70 12.05
CA GLY A 244 19.65 10.65 12.87
C GLY A 244 18.75 11.16 13.99
N ARG A 245 18.96 12.40 14.50
CA ARG A 245 18.05 12.97 15.51
C ARG A 245 16.75 13.35 14.86
N ALA A 246 16.82 14.10 13.75
CA ALA A 246 15.66 14.51 12.98
C ALA A 246 14.83 13.30 12.52
N ALA A 247 15.47 12.27 11.98
CA ALA A 247 14.78 11.05 11.55
C ALA A 247 14.06 10.31 12.70
N VAL A 248 14.69 10.23 13.87
CA VAL A 248 14.09 9.60 15.06
C VAL A 248 12.95 10.45 15.63
N GLU A 249 13.10 11.77 15.64
CA GLU A 249 12.05 12.70 16.09
C GLU A 249 10.83 12.65 15.16
N GLU A 250 11.04 12.67 13.84
CA GLU A 250 9.97 12.55 12.86
C GLU A 250 9.21 11.22 13.02
N MET A 251 9.91 10.09 13.08
CA MET A 251 9.29 8.78 13.31
C MET A 251 8.54 8.72 14.66
N ARG A 252 9.05 9.39 15.70
CA ARG A 252 8.37 9.46 17.00
C ARG A 252 7.08 10.27 16.90
N ASP A 253 7.15 11.44 16.29
CA ASP A 253 6.03 12.37 16.21
C ASP A 253 4.90 11.82 15.33
N ASP A 254 5.24 11.03 14.31
CA ASP A 254 4.29 10.28 13.47
C ASP A 254 3.86 8.92 14.08
N GLY A 255 4.34 8.59 15.28
CA GLY A 255 3.88 7.43 16.05
C GLY A 255 4.44 6.07 15.60
N CYS A 256 5.53 6.02 14.85
CA CYS A 256 6.14 4.79 14.35
C CYS A 256 6.69 3.92 15.50
N SER A 257 6.17 2.71 15.69
CA SER A 257 6.55 1.84 16.82
C SER A 257 8.06 1.53 16.98
N GLN A 258 8.83 1.63 15.88
CA GLN A 258 10.25 1.28 15.83
C GLN A 258 11.20 2.48 16.05
N TRP A 259 10.69 3.69 16.30
CA TRP A 259 11.52 4.92 16.44
C TRP A 259 12.60 4.81 17.53
N ARG A 260 12.41 3.93 18.52
CA ARG A 260 13.35 3.71 19.64
C ARG A 260 14.53 2.78 19.32
N GLN A 261 14.59 2.19 18.12
CA GLN A 261 15.59 1.19 17.76
C GLN A 261 16.87 1.82 17.19
N MET A 262 17.99 1.11 17.32
CA MET A 262 19.30 1.60 16.86
C MET A 262 19.53 1.43 15.35
N GLU A 263 18.74 0.57 14.72
CA GLU A 263 18.66 0.39 13.29
C GLU A 263 17.80 1.47 12.61
N TRP A 264 17.78 2.69 13.18
CA TRP A 264 16.98 3.81 12.69
C TRP A 264 17.09 4.08 11.18
N PRO A 265 18.25 3.92 10.48
CA PRO A 265 18.27 4.16 9.04
C PRO A 265 17.38 3.18 8.27
N GLY A 266 17.28 1.93 8.75
CA GLY A 266 16.39 0.92 8.16
C GLY A 266 14.92 1.25 8.40
N PHE A 267 14.57 1.59 9.64
CA PHE A 267 13.19 1.96 9.98
C PHE A 267 12.74 3.26 9.33
N TYR A 268 13.63 4.24 9.21
CA TYR A 268 13.33 5.51 8.55
C TYR A 268 13.16 5.34 7.04
N TYR A 269 14.00 4.49 6.40
CA TYR A 269 13.83 4.09 5.00
C TYR A 269 12.48 3.41 4.75
N GLU A 270 12.11 2.44 5.60
CA GLU A 270 10.81 1.76 5.52
C GLU A 270 9.65 2.75 5.71
N TYR A 271 9.69 3.57 6.76
CA TYR A 271 8.65 4.56 7.08
C TYR A 271 8.41 5.57 5.94
N ARG A 272 9.47 6.24 5.45
CA ARG A 272 9.34 7.21 4.36
C ARG A 272 9.05 6.55 3.03
N GLY A 273 9.73 5.43 2.75
CA GLY A 273 9.59 4.76 1.46
C GLY A 273 8.22 4.11 1.28
N LEU A 274 7.65 3.48 2.31
CA LEU A 274 6.28 2.97 2.23
C LEU A 274 5.28 4.11 1.98
N ARG A 275 5.42 5.25 2.67
CA ARG A 275 4.60 6.45 2.39
C ARG A 275 4.74 6.90 0.93
N ALA A 276 5.96 6.98 0.42
CA ALA A 276 6.21 7.38 -0.96
C ALA A 276 5.64 6.38 -1.97
N LEU A 277 5.81 5.08 -1.75
CA LEU A 277 5.27 4.02 -2.60
C LEU A 277 3.74 4.06 -2.61
N TYR A 278 3.09 4.12 -1.44
CA TYR A 278 1.63 4.20 -1.37
C TYR A 278 1.10 5.47 -2.05
N ASN A 279 1.68 6.65 -1.79
CA ASN A 279 1.24 7.90 -2.41
C ASN A 279 1.51 7.95 -3.93
N GLY A 280 2.65 7.41 -4.37
CA GLY A 280 3.06 7.37 -5.77
C GLY A 280 2.22 6.40 -6.59
N MET A 281 1.81 5.28 -5.99
CA MET A 281 1.01 4.24 -6.62
C MET A 281 -0.50 4.48 -6.51
N GLU A 282 -1.00 5.16 -5.47
CA GLU A 282 -2.41 5.59 -5.39
C GLU A 282 -2.82 6.51 -6.55
N ARG A 283 -1.86 7.24 -7.14
CA ARG A 283 -2.09 8.00 -8.39
C ARG A 283 -2.17 7.13 -9.65
N ARG A 284 -1.88 5.82 -9.56
CA ARG A 284 -1.73 4.88 -10.70
C ARG A 284 -2.41 3.51 -10.53
N THR A 285 -3.29 3.35 -9.53
CA THR A 285 -3.99 2.10 -9.17
C THR A 285 -3.08 1.01 -8.59
N TRP A 286 -3.66 0.28 -7.62
CA TRP A 286 -3.15 -0.91 -6.93
C TRP A 286 -2.07 -0.65 -5.87
N SER A 287 -2.39 -0.98 -4.62
CA SER A 287 -1.41 -1.35 -3.60
C SER A 287 -2.05 -2.50 -2.83
N HIS A 288 -1.39 -3.65 -2.76
CA HIS A 288 -1.82 -4.70 -1.86
C HIS A 288 -1.33 -4.35 -0.45
N PRO A 289 -2.14 -4.60 0.59
CA PRO A 289 -1.59 -4.59 1.94
C PRO A 289 -0.41 -5.55 2.03
N ALA A 290 0.57 -5.21 2.87
CA ALA A 290 1.72 -6.02 3.20
C ALA A 290 1.34 -7.52 3.34
N GLN A 291 2.01 -8.39 2.57
CA GLN A 291 1.69 -9.81 2.54
C GLN A 291 2.42 -10.55 3.65
N LYS A 292 1.73 -11.51 4.28
CA LYS A 292 2.28 -12.32 5.36
C LYS A 292 2.55 -13.75 4.89
N TYR A 293 3.80 -14.18 4.98
CA TYR A 293 4.21 -15.58 4.82
C TYR A 293 4.82 -16.06 6.12
N GLY A 294 4.38 -17.21 6.62
CA GLY A 294 4.81 -17.73 7.92
C GLY A 294 4.62 -16.70 9.03
N VAL A 295 5.72 -16.26 9.63
CA VAL A 295 5.72 -15.26 10.72
C VAL A 295 6.08 -13.85 10.27
N THR A 296 6.53 -13.69 9.02
CA THR A 296 7.00 -12.41 8.49
C THR A 296 5.92 -11.73 7.66
N VAL A 297 5.76 -10.44 7.92
CA VAL A 297 5.03 -9.52 7.07
C VAL A 297 6.06 -8.80 6.21
N PHE A 298 5.90 -8.87 4.88
CA PHE A 298 6.77 -8.22 3.90
C PHE A 298 6.27 -6.80 3.67
N ASP A 299 7.19 -5.85 3.56
CA ASP A 299 6.87 -4.42 3.67
C ASP A 299 5.88 -3.93 2.61
N TYR A 300 6.01 -4.38 1.36
CA TYR A 300 5.22 -3.88 0.23
C TYR A 300 4.81 -4.99 -0.75
N ALA A 301 3.63 -4.86 -1.35
CA ALA A 301 3.19 -5.75 -2.41
C ALA A 301 2.39 -4.99 -3.47
N HIS A 302 2.71 -5.27 -4.74
CA HIS A 302 1.99 -4.77 -5.90
C HIS A 302 1.61 -5.93 -6.83
N HIS A 303 2.29 -6.13 -7.98
CA HIS A 303 2.21 -7.40 -8.70
C HIS A 303 3.14 -8.44 -8.06
N TYR A 304 4.27 -7.99 -7.51
CA TYR A 304 5.19 -8.83 -6.76
C TYR A 304 5.33 -8.35 -5.31
N VAL A 305 5.82 -9.26 -4.46
CA VAL A 305 6.16 -8.97 -3.06
C VAL A 305 7.56 -8.37 -3.00
N TRP A 306 7.67 -7.23 -2.31
CA TRP A 306 8.91 -6.49 -2.12
C TRP A 306 9.14 -6.23 -0.63
N ASP A 307 10.37 -6.44 -0.20
CA ASP A 307 10.80 -6.18 1.17
C ASP A 307 11.96 -5.19 1.18
N MET A 308 11.86 -4.20 2.05
CA MET A 308 12.76 -3.07 2.12
C MET A 308 13.88 -3.36 3.12
N LYS A 309 15.12 -3.12 2.69
CA LYS A 309 16.30 -3.36 3.53
C LYS A 309 17.28 -2.22 3.39
N ALA A 310 17.85 -1.77 4.50
CA ALA A 310 18.96 -0.81 4.49
C ALA A 310 20.29 -1.51 4.73
N HIS A 311 21.26 -1.23 3.86
CA HIS A 311 22.60 -1.76 3.90
C HIS A 311 23.62 -0.62 4.06
N THR A 312 24.55 -0.78 4.99
CA THR A 312 25.63 0.18 5.22
C THR A 312 26.85 -0.26 4.44
N GLU A 313 27.07 0.36 3.30
CA GLU A 313 28.14 0.03 2.37
C GLU A 313 29.49 0.58 2.85
N SER A 314 29.48 1.79 3.43
CA SER A 314 30.65 2.43 4.02
C SER A 314 30.31 3.07 5.36
N VAL A 315 31.34 3.26 6.18
CA VAL A 315 31.25 3.93 7.46
C VAL A 315 32.30 5.02 7.50
N ARG A 316 31.87 6.27 7.72
CA ARG A 316 32.73 7.44 7.88
C ARG A 316 32.87 7.79 9.35
N ALA A 317 34.11 7.95 9.81
CA ALA A 317 34.43 8.46 11.13
C ALA A 317 34.18 9.98 11.20
N GLU A 318 33.56 10.44 12.28
CA GLU A 318 33.21 11.85 12.47
C GLU A 318 34.44 12.74 12.65
N VAL A 319 35.43 12.28 13.40
CA VAL A 319 36.59 13.06 13.81
C VAL A 319 37.70 13.00 12.77
N SER A 320 38.04 11.79 12.29
CA SER A 320 39.13 11.61 11.32
C SER A 320 38.69 11.84 9.87
N GLY A 321 37.37 11.74 9.58
CA GLY A 321 36.85 11.73 8.22
C GLY A 321 37.18 10.46 7.43
N GLU A 322 37.88 9.50 8.04
CA GLU A 322 38.26 8.25 7.39
C GLU A 322 37.01 7.44 7.04
N THR A 323 36.96 6.92 5.82
CA THR A 323 35.86 6.09 5.33
C THR A 323 36.36 4.67 5.14
N VAL A 324 35.75 3.73 5.86
CA VAL A 324 36.04 2.30 5.76
C VAL A 324 34.85 1.55 5.17
N ARG A 325 35.12 0.38 4.58
CA ARG A 325 34.04 -0.49 4.08
C ARG A 325 33.16 -0.96 5.24
N GLY A 326 31.85 -0.88 5.04
CA GLY A 326 30.85 -1.42 5.93
C GLY A 326 30.79 -2.95 5.91
N ARG A 327 29.69 -3.51 6.41
CA ARG A 327 29.52 -4.97 6.37
C ARG A 327 29.36 -5.43 4.93
N SER A 328 29.86 -6.62 4.62
CA SER A 328 29.70 -7.24 3.31
C SER A 328 28.35 -7.92 3.10
N THR A 329 27.47 -7.88 4.11
CA THR A 329 26.20 -8.60 4.11
C THR A 329 25.06 -7.74 4.65
N ALA A 330 23.91 -7.82 3.99
CA ALA A 330 22.65 -7.25 4.44
C ALA A 330 21.79 -8.36 5.07
N PRO A 331 21.47 -8.29 6.38
CA PRO A 331 20.50 -9.21 6.99
C PRO A 331 19.12 -9.06 6.35
N LEU A 332 18.48 -10.16 5.99
CA LEU A 332 17.13 -10.20 5.41
C LEU A 332 16.10 -10.67 6.45
N ASN A 333 14.96 -11.18 5.98
CA ASN A 333 13.92 -11.81 6.79
C ASN A 333 14.29 -13.26 7.17
N ASP A 334 13.44 -13.90 8.00
CA ASP A 334 13.63 -15.31 8.33
C ASP A 334 13.55 -16.17 7.06
N HIS A 335 14.43 -17.16 6.97
CA HIS A 335 14.60 -17.92 5.73
C HIS A 335 13.33 -18.68 5.36
N HIS A 336 12.59 -19.22 6.33
CA HIS A 336 11.41 -20.02 6.07
C HIS A 336 10.28 -19.20 5.43
N SER A 337 10.01 -18.01 5.97
CA SER A 337 9.01 -17.11 5.39
C SER A 337 9.45 -16.58 4.02
N THR A 338 10.74 -16.34 3.81
CA THR A 338 11.29 -16.01 2.48
C THR A 338 11.12 -17.16 1.49
N ASP A 339 11.37 -18.41 1.91
CA ASP A 339 11.19 -19.59 1.06
C ASP A 339 9.72 -19.78 0.69
N LEU A 340 8.78 -19.58 1.63
CA LEU A 340 7.35 -19.63 1.36
C LEU A 340 6.90 -18.56 0.36
N CYS A 341 7.36 -17.31 0.53
CA CYS A 341 7.08 -16.22 -0.41
C CYS A 341 7.66 -16.51 -1.80
N ALA A 342 8.90 -17.02 -1.85
CA ALA A 342 9.55 -17.36 -3.09
C ALA A 342 8.83 -18.48 -3.84
N ALA A 343 8.30 -19.48 -3.14
CA ALA A 343 7.52 -20.57 -3.74
C ALA A 343 6.15 -20.14 -4.28
N ASP A 344 5.53 -19.11 -3.71
CA ASP A 344 4.19 -18.64 -4.11
C ASP A 344 4.26 -17.64 -5.27
N THR A 345 4.91 -16.50 -5.04
CA THR A 345 4.95 -15.38 -6.00
C THR A 345 6.35 -15.03 -6.47
N GLY A 346 7.36 -15.71 -5.94
CA GLY A 346 8.71 -15.17 -5.88
C GLY A 346 8.82 -14.07 -4.81
N VAL A 347 10.06 -13.67 -4.49
CA VAL A 347 10.36 -12.56 -3.57
C VAL A 347 11.27 -11.51 -4.22
N GLY A 348 11.02 -10.23 -3.92
CA GLY A 348 11.86 -9.09 -4.30
C GLY A 348 12.39 -8.33 -3.09
N LEU A 349 13.53 -7.68 -3.25
CA LEU A 349 14.11 -6.78 -2.24
C LEU A 349 14.37 -5.40 -2.85
N LEU A 350 14.09 -4.35 -2.08
CA LEU A 350 14.51 -2.99 -2.36
C LEU A 350 15.59 -2.62 -1.32
N VAL A 351 16.85 -2.69 -1.73
CA VAL A 351 18.01 -2.50 -0.84
C VAL A 351 18.54 -1.09 -0.98
N LEU A 352 18.34 -0.26 0.04
CA LEU A 352 18.99 1.05 0.14
C LEU A 352 20.43 0.87 0.63
N ASN A 353 21.39 1.16 -0.24
CA ASN A 353 22.80 1.24 0.13
C ASN A 353 23.15 2.68 0.51
N GLY A 354 23.93 2.84 1.58
CA GLY A 354 24.38 4.16 1.99
C GLY A 354 25.60 4.15 2.89
N GLU A 355 26.13 5.35 3.10
CA GLU A 355 27.24 5.64 3.99
C GLU A 355 26.69 6.03 5.37
N ALA A 356 27.21 5.43 6.43
CA ALA A 356 26.87 5.83 7.80
C ALA A 356 27.96 6.72 8.41
N LEU A 357 27.57 7.84 9.00
CA LEU A 357 28.45 8.63 9.87
C LEU A 357 28.36 8.11 11.31
N VAL A 358 29.49 7.74 11.93
CA VAL A 358 29.50 7.25 13.31
C VAL A 358 29.64 8.36 14.34
N ASP A 359 28.95 8.19 15.47
CA ASP A 359 28.97 9.06 16.64
C ASP A 359 30.18 8.76 17.53
N GLU A 360 31.33 9.35 17.21
CA GLU A 360 32.55 9.18 18.00
C GLU A 360 32.50 10.00 19.30
N THR A 361 31.77 11.13 19.27
CA THR A 361 31.56 12.00 20.45
C THR A 361 30.57 11.44 21.47
N LYS A 362 29.83 10.38 21.11
CA LYS A 362 28.72 9.81 21.90
C LYS A 362 27.54 10.77 22.13
N ALA A 363 27.51 11.91 21.46
CA ALA A 363 26.47 12.92 21.64
C ALA A 363 25.12 12.43 21.13
N PHE A 364 25.10 11.64 20.06
CA PHE A 364 23.88 11.00 19.57
C PHE A 364 23.45 9.83 20.47
N ASP A 365 24.39 9.00 20.96
CA ASP A 365 24.11 7.93 21.93
C ASP A 365 23.41 8.44 23.18
N LEU A 366 24.01 9.46 23.82
CA LEU A 366 23.48 10.06 25.04
C LEU A 366 22.10 10.65 24.84
N TRP A 367 21.90 11.41 23.75
CA TRP A 367 20.60 11.96 23.38
C TRP A 367 19.56 10.86 23.14
N HIS A 368 19.87 9.85 22.32
CA HIS A 368 18.94 8.78 21.98
C HIS A 368 18.52 7.99 23.23
N ARG A 369 19.46 7.74 24.17
CA ARG A 369 19.12 7.11 25.45
C ARG A 369 18.22 8.00 26.31
N ALA A 370 18.42 9.31 26.31
CA ALA A 370 17.57 10.22 27.07
C ALA A 370 16.13 10.22 26.55
N VAL A 371 15.93 10.31 25.23
CA VAL A 371 14.60 10.37 24.62
C VAL A 371 13.84 9.03 24.66
N THR A 372 14.54 7.90 24.71
CA THR A 372 13.92 6.56 24.77
C THR A 372 13.60 6.07 26.19
N LYS A 373 14.12 6.76 27.23
CA LYS A 373 13.89 6.43 28.64
C LYS A 373 12.53 6.97 29.13
N ASP A 374 11.45 6.37 28.65
CA ASP A 374 10.12 6.51 29.28
C ASP A 374 10.08 5.70 30.59
N GLY A 375 10.47 6.32 31.71
CA GLY A 375 10.12 5.88 33.08
C GLY A 375 10.61 4.49 33.55
N ARG A 376 11.35 3.73 32.76
CA ARG A 376 11.89 2.42 33.18
C ARG A 376 13.36 2.53 33.58
N ALA A 377 13.57 2.84 34.85
CA ALA A 377 14.83 2.61 35.55
C ALA A 377 15.08 1.09 35.68
N ARG A 378 15.61 0.45 34.64
CA ARG A 378 16.18 -0.90 34.74
C ARG A 378 17.25 -1.09 33.65
N VAL A 379 18.50 -0.84 34.01
CA VAL A 379 19.56 -1.82 34.31
C VAL A 379 20.87 -1.03 34.39
N ASP A 380 21.10 -0.35 35.52
CA ASP A 380 22.34 0.41 35.75
C ASP A 380 23.55 -0.49 36.08
N GLN A 381 23.36 -1.80 36.24
CA GLN A 381 24.45 -2.73 36.62
C GLN A 381 25.19 -3.40 35.45
N ARG A 382 24.68 -3.34 34.21
CA ARG A 382 25.44 -3.81 33.01
C ARG A 382 26.24 -2.71 32.31
N ILE A 383 25.95 -1.45 32.65
CA ILE A 383 26.44 -0.27 31.93
C ILE A 383 27.88 0.07 32.33
N ALA A 384 28.27 -0.18 33.58
CA ALA A 384 29.63 0.06 34.06
C ALA A 384 30.70 -0.90 33.48
N ALA A 385 30.29 -2.02 32.89
CA ALA A 385 31.21 -3.03 32.34
C ALA A 385 31.31 -3.03 30.80
N ALA A 386 30.51 -2.24 30.08
CA ALA A 386 30.48 -2.25 28.62
C ALA A 386 31.41 -1.18 28.03
N THR A 387 32.71 -1.36 28.22
CA THR A 387 33.79 -0.52 27.63
C THR A 387 33.86 -0.57 26.10
N PHE A 388 33.03 -1.38 25.43
CA PHE A 388 33.08 -1.64 23.99
C PHE A 388 31.70 -1.63 23.30
N SER A 389 30.79 -0.72 23.66
CA SER A 389 29.58 -0.55 22.83
C SER A 389 29.98 -0.01 21.45
N ARG A 390 29.60 -0.71 20.38
CA ARG A 390 29.85 -0.25 18.99
C ARG A 390 29.36 1.19 18.81
N ALA A 391 30.18 2.02 18.17
CA ALA A 391 29.80 3.39 17.82
C ALA A 391 28.48 3.40 17.04
N ARG A 392 27.59 4.34 17.39
CA ARG A 392 26.25 4.44 16.82
C ARG A 392 26.29 5.25 15.53
N LYS A 393 25.34 5.02 14.63
CA LYS A 393 25.20 5.84 13.41
C LYS A 393 24.44 7.11 13.76
N LYS A 394 25.06 8.28 13.61
CA LYS A 394 24.41 9.58 13.86
C LYS A 394 23.81 10.21 12.60
N ALA A 395 24.29 9.82 11.42
CA ALA A 395 23.72 10.23 10.14
C ALA A 395 23.85 9.08 9.13
N PHE A 396 23.05 9.16 8.07
CA PHE A 396 23.07 8.19 6.98
C PHE A 396 22.90 8.93 5.65
N THR A 397 23.81 8.69 4.71
CA THR A 397 23.75 9.24 3.36
C THR A 397 23.28 8.15 2.41
N PRO A 398 22.05 8.22 1.88
CA PRO A 398 21.58 7.37 0.80
C PRO A 398 22.50 7.49 -0.43
N LEU A 399 22.92 6.37 -1.01
CA LEU A 399 23.79 6.35 -2.20
C LEU A 399 23.11 5.71 -3.40
N THR A 400 22.63 4.48 -3.24
CA THR A 400 21.92 3.75 -4.30
C THR A 400 20.75 2.96 -3.73
N ILE A 401 19.79 2.62 -4.59
CA ILE A 401 18.76 1.63 -4.28
C ILE A 401 18.87 0.53 -5.32
N SER A 402 19.18 -0.69 -4.87
CA SER A 402 19.33 -1.87 -5.71
C SER A 402 18.10 -2.78 -5.53
N ALA A 403 17.47 -3.17 -6.62
CA ALA A 403 16.34 -4.09 -6.62
C ALA A 403 16.81 -5.50 -6.99
N TYR A 404 16.63 -6.46 -6.08
CA TYR A 404 16.94 -7.88 -6.31
C TYR A 404 15.66 -8.70 -6.44
N ARG A 405 15.66 -9.73 -7.28
CA ARG A 405 14.49 -10.59 -7.51
C ARG A 405 14.89 -12.07 -7.60
N TRP A 406 14.16 -12.92 -6.86
CA TRP A 406 14.18 -14.37 -7.04
C TRP A 406 12.78 -14.86 -7.42
N ASN A 407 12.62 -15.32 -8.65
CA ASN A 407 11.30 -15.61 -9.23
C ASN A 407 10.63 -16.80 -8.58
N ASP A 408 11.42 -17.77 -8.11
CA ASP A 408 10.96 -18.98 -7.47
C ASP A 408 11.98 -19.53 -6.45
N MET A 409 11.72 -20.73 -5.94
CA MET A 409 12.65 -21.42 -5.04
C MET A 409 13.94 -21.91 -5.71
N ASN A 410 13.94 -22.16 -7.01
CA ASN A 410 15.17 -22.56 -7.71
C ASN A 410 16.15 -21.38 -7.77
N ASP A 411 15.65 -20.17 -8.00
CA ASP A 411 16.44 -18.94 -7.94
C ASP A 411 17.04 -18.74 -6.55
N VAL A 412 16.27 -18.95 -5.48
CA VAL A 412 16.77 -18.86 -4.10
C VAL A 412 17.87 -19.90 -3.84
N LEU A 413 17.68 -21.15 -4.28
CA LEU A 413 18.69 -22.21 -4.14
C LEU A 413 19.95 -21.93 -4.97
N ALA A 414 19.79 -21.40 -6.18
CA ALA A 414 20.89 -20.98 -7.05
C ALA A 414 21.71 -19.85 -6.40
N ALA A 415 21.03 -18.84 -5.85
CA ALA A 415 21.66 -17.73 -5.13
C ALA A 415 22.43 -18.20 -3.89
N ARG A 416 21.92 -19.23 -3.19
CA ARG A 416 22.65 -19.85 -2.09
C ARG A 416 23.88 -20.62 -2.57
N SER A 417 23.77 -21.37 -3.66
CA SER A 417 24.89 -22.11 -4.25
C SER A 417 26.00 -21.18 -4.75
N ALA A 418 25.62 -20.06 -5.38
CA ALA A 418 26.55 -19.00 -5.79
C ALA A 418 27.13 -18.21 -4.60
N GLY A 419 26.58 -18.40 -3.40
CA GLY A 419 26.98 -17.70 -2.19
C GLY A 419 26.53 -16.24 -2.13
N ALA A 420 25.57 -15.84 -2.96
CA ALA A 420 24.87 -14.56 -2.93
C ALA A 420 23.92 -14.47 -1.72
N LEU A 421 23.29 -15.59 -1.35
CA LEU A 421 22.50 -15.75 -0.12
C LEU A 421 23.19 -16.72 0.84
N ALA A 422 23.21 -16.39 2.13
CA ALA A 422 23.71 -17.27 3.18
C ALA A 422 22.77 -17.31 4.38
N PHE A 423 22.83 -18.38 5.18
CA PHE A 423 22.15 -18.39 6.46
C PHE A 423 22.88 -17.50 7.47
N MET A 424 22.11 -16.69 8.18
CA MET A 424 22.53 -15.86 9.30
C MET A 424 21.83 -16.35 10.57
N TYR A 425 22.61 -16.91 11.49
CA TYR A 425 22.11 -17.38 12.78
C TYR A 425 22.12 -16.23 13.80
N GLN A 426 20.98 -16.00 14.47
CA GLN A 426 20.74 -14.80 15.29
C GLN A 426 20.81 -15.03 16.81
N GLY A 427 21.48 -16.11 17.24
CA GLY A 427 21.57 -16.49 18.65
C GLY A 427 20.25 -17.02 19.21
N ARG A 428 19.97 -16.74 20.49
CA ARG A 428 18.81 -17.27 21.23
C ARG A 428 17.76 -16.19 21.51
N GLN A 429 16.51 -16.61 21.62
CA GLN A 429 15.40 -15.81 22.12
C GLN A 429 15.55 -15.55 23.63
N ALA A 430 14.76 -14.63 24.19
CA ALA A 430 14.70 -14.40 25.64
C ALA A 430 14.26 -15.65 26.43
N SER A 431 13.50 -16.54 25.78
CA SER A 431 13.11 -17.87 26.29
C SER A 431 14.27 -18.89 26.31
N GLY A 432 15.42 -18.58 25.73
CA GLY A 432 16.56 -19.51 25.58
C GLY A 432 16.50 -20.41 24.33
N ALA A 433 15.38 -20.45 23.61
CA ALA A 433 15.25 -21.18 22.35
C ALA A 433 16.12 -20.55 21.23
N ALA A 434 16.58 -21.34 20.26
CA ALA A 434 17.29 -20.81 19.11
C ALA A 434 16.35 -19.93 18.28
N ARG A 435 16.81 -18.76 17.84
CA ARG A 435 16.05 -17.95 16.87
C ARG A 435 16.12 -18.62 15.49
N PRO A 436 15.01 -18.64 14.74
CA PRO A 436 15.04 -19.04 13.33
C PRO A 436 16.14 -18.30 12.57
N ALA A 437 16.84 -19.02 11.69
CA ALA A 437 17.87 -18.41 10.86
C ALA A 437 17.22 -17.42 9.88
N LYS A 438 17.96 -16.36 9.56
CA LYS A 438 17.61 -15.42 8.49
C LYS A 438 18.44 -15.68 7.26
N TYR A 439 18.01 -15.18 6.11
CA TYR A 439 18.95 -15.00 5.01
C TYR A 439 19.82 -13.76 5.22
N ALA A 440 21.00 -13.77 4.63
CA ALA A 440 21.86 -12.62 4.48
C ALA A 440 22.30 -12.53 3.02
N LEU A 441 22.03 -11.38 2.41
CA LEU A 441 22.44 -11.04 1.06
C LEU A 441 23.89 -10.57 1.05
N LYS A 442 24.68 -11.01 0.06
CA LYS A 442 25.98 -10.46 -0.29
C LYS A 442 25.84 -9.71 -1.63
N PRO A 443 25.66 -8.37 -1.60
CA PRO A 443 25.41 -7.59 -2.81
C PRO A 443 26.44 -7.83 -3.91
N ASN A 444 27.73 -7.93 -3.55
CA ASN A 444 28.84 -8.15 -4.48
C ASN A 444 28.91 -9.55 -5.12
N ARG A 445 27.90 -10.40 -4.89
CA ARG A 445 27.76 -11.73 -5.51
C ARG A 445 26.34 -11.94 -6.07
N ALA A 446 25.51 -10.91 -6.06
CA ALA A 446 24.09 -11.01 -6.35
C ALA A 446 23.71 -10.39 -7.70
N ASP A 447 24.68 -10.10 -8.56
CA ASP A 447 24.48 -9.42 -9.86
C ASP A 447 23.51 -10.18 -10.76
N ASP A 448 23.55 -11.52 -10.75
CA ASP A 448 22.63 -12.38 -11.52
C ASP A 448 21.15 -12.20 -11.13
N TRP A 449 20.88 -11.66 -9.94
CA TRP A 449 19.53 -11.37 -9.42
C TRP A 449 19.24 -9.88 -9.29
N LEU A 450 20.17 -9.01 -9.67
CA LEU A 450 19.97 -7.55 -9.68
C LEU A 450 19.15 -7.18 -10.91
N VAL A 451 17.89 -6.77 -10.69
CA VAL A 451 16.96 -6.46 -11.78
C VAL A 451 16.89 -4.98 -12.13
N ALA A 452 17.22 -4.10 -11.19
CA ALA A 452 17.31 -2.67 -11.42
C ALA A 452 18.16 -1.99 -10.34
N GLU A 453 18.72 -0.83 -10.66
CA GLU A 453 19.42 0.01 -9.69
C GLU A 453 19.19 1.49 -9.99
N ALA A 454 19.13 2.32 -8.95
CA ALA A 454 19.01 3.76 -9.06
C ALA A 454 20.05 4.46 -8.19
N SER A 455 20.83 5.38 -8.78
CA SER A 455 21.68 6.32 -8.04
C SER A 455 20.84 7.41 -7.37
N LEU A 456 21.17 7.71 -6.12
CA LEU A 456 20.61 8.81 -5.32
C LEU A 456 21.57 9.99 -5.23
N VAL A 457 22.79 9.84 -5.74
CA VAL A 457 23.77 10.91 -5.86
C VAL A 457 23.58 11.56 -7.24
N ASP A 458 23.47 12.89 -7.28
CA ASP A 458 23.44 13.63 -8.53
C ASP A 458 24.73 13.37 -9.32
N SER A 459 24.57 12.91 -10.55
CA SER A 459 25.65 12.65 -11.52
C SER A 459 26.12 13.92 -12.22
#